data_AF-A0A932YY06-F1
#
_entry.id   AF-A0A932YY06-F1
#
_cell.length_a   1.000
_cell.length_b   1.000
_cell.length_c   1.000
_cell.angle_alpha   90.00
_cell.angle_beta   90.00
_cell.angle_gamma   90.00
#
_symmetry.space_group_name_H-M   'P 1'
#
loop_
_entity.id
_entity.type
_entity.pdbx_description
1 polymer ?
#
loop_
_entity_poly.entity_id
_entity_poly.type
_entity_poly.pdbx_seq_one_letter_code
_entity_poly.pdbx_strand_id
1 'polypeptide(L)'
;MAASRYAVDGDTYMQVDGRMTDIKRQLRQRGGSSLDPQRVLGALQAITEGRFADPANAPNALVLPQRPRLIHGLFTPPEQQLANVREWMAQQIETWHDIPEAWFTNLGPPPQWPDGRRLQCIVLELALPDLPETKDMGGHIITSAVPGYIRTVRDLWDIISGQNPNHMKWKDLQLDAEHLLLLDGATYTPGLRWRILDLGTNWDKVNGIAPATVRDPRISPNVDGFAALACHPRFVQRMDGVNVPHLWIPGFRVTASGYDPRRLAPTVSFDRVAHQVDLAANLDDCRGSGYAVPSRLGV
;
A
#
# COMPACT_ATOMS: atom_id res chain seq x y z
N MET A 1 3.86 27.66 -42.24
CA MET A 1 3.75 28.11 -40.84
C MET A 1 4.00 26.91 -39.94
N ALA A 2 5.16 26.87 -39.26
CA ALA A 2 5.51 25.78 -38.36
C ALA A 2 4.74 25.95 -37.04
N ALA A 3 3.88 24.98 -36.70
CA ALA A 3 3.18 24.96 -35.43
C ALA A 3 4.18 24.86 -34.27
N SER A 4 4.02 25.74 -33.29
CA SER A 4 4.77 25.75 -32.03
C SER A 4 4.80 24.34 -31.41
N ARG A 5 6.01 23.81 -31.22
CA ARG A 5 6.29 22.43 -30.78
C ARG A 5 6.29 22.24 -29.26
N TYR A 6 5.73 23.18 -28.50
CA TYR A 6 5.81 23.20 -27.04
C TYR A 6 4.43 23.33 -26.38
N ALA A 7 3.47 22.51 -26.81
CA ALA A 7 2.24 22.36 -26.04
C ALA A 7 2.52 21.47 -24.83
N VAL A 8 2.48 22.05 -23.63
CA VAL A 8 2.38 21.30 -22.38
C VAL A 8 1.00 20.65 -22.37
N ASP A 9 0.92 19.33 -22.51
CA ASP A 9 -0.36 18.61 -22.41
C ASP A 9 -0.88 18.59 -20.96
N GLY A 10 -2.15 18.19 -20.78
CA GLY A 10 -2.80 18.18 -19.48
C GLY A 10 -2.06 17.33 -18.44
N ASP A 11 -1.50 16.19 -18.86
CA ASP A 11 -0.74 15.30 -17.99
C ASP A 11 0.60 15.91 -17.56
N THR A 12 1.28 16.59 -18.48
CA THR A 12 2.52 17.31 -18.22
C THR A 12 2.27 18.50 -17.30
N TYR A 13 1.17 19.22 -17.51
CA TYR A 13 0.75 20.31 -16.61
C TYR A 13 0.56 19.79 -15.18
N MET A 14 -0.19 18.69 -15.01
CA MET A 14 -0.44 18.10 -13.69
C MET A 14 0.85 17.61 -13.02
N GLN A 15 1.80 17.08 -13.79
CA GLN A 15 3.12 16.69 -13.26
C GLN A 15 3.92 17.91 -12.79
N VAL A 16 3.96 18.99 -13.57
CA VAL A 16 4.65 20.23 -13.19
C VAL A 16 3.99 20.86 -11.97
N ASP A 17 2.66 20.93 -11.92
CA ASP A 17 1.93 21.50 -10.79
C ASP A 17 2.10 20.70 -9.49
N GLY A 18 2.08 19.37 -9.58
CA GLY A 18 2.37 18.49 -8.44
C GLY A 18 3.77 18.74 -7.86
N ARG A 19 4.79 18.91 -8.73
CA ARG A 19 6.16 19.24 -8.31
C ARG A 19 6.25 20.62 -7.65
N MET A 20 5.57 21.62 -8.20
CA MET A 20 5.49 22.95 -7.58
C MET A 20 4.84 22.90 -6.19
N THR A 21 3.79 22.09 -6.03
CA THR A 21 3.12 21.88 -4.75
C THR A 21 4.04 21.24 -3.72
N ASP A 22 4.85 20.26 -4.11
CA ASP A 22 5.84 19.64 -3.21
C ASP A 22 6.96 20.61 -2.80
N ILE A 23 7.46 21.44 -3.71
CA ILE A 23 8.45 22.49 -3.37
C ILE A 23 7.85 23.46 -2.36
N LYS A 24 6.63 23.95 -2.60
CA LYS A 24 5.91 24.84 -1.67
C LYS A 24 5.73 24.18 -0.30
N ARG A 25 5.39 22.89 -0.26
CA ARG A 25 5.24 22.12 0.99
C ARG A 25 6.55 22.03 1.76
N GLN A 26 7.66 21.72 1.10
CA GLN A 26 8.98 21.63 1.75
C GLN A 26 9.43 22.98 2.32
N LEU A 27 9.25 24.06 1.56
CA LEU A 27 9.57 25.42 2.02
C LEU A 27 8.71 25.88 3.21
N ARG A 28 7.52 25.31 3.39
CA ARG A 28 6.57 25.64 4.46
C ARG A 28 6.68 24.76 5.71
N GLN A 29 7.67 23.86 5.78
CA GLN A 29 7.84 22.99 6.94
C GLN A 29 8.09 23.80 8.23
N ARG A 30 7.38 23.44 9.30
CA ARG A 30 7.55 24.05 10.63
C ARG A 30 8.90 23.57 11.19
N GLY A 31 9.87 24.47 11.26
CA GLY A 31 11.28 24.17 11.56
C GLY A 31 12.26 24.49 10.44
N GLY A 32 11.76 24.96 9.27
CA GLY A 32 12.59 25.32 8.12
C GLY A 32 12.74 24.17 7.12
N SER A 33 13.17 24.50 5.90
CA SER A 33 13.45 23.54 4.84
C SER A 33 14.93 23.17 4.85
N SER A 34 15.26 21.91 4.53
CA SER A 34 16.65 21.51 4.25
C SER A 34 17.15 22.01 2.89
N LEU A 35 16.27 22.60 2.08
CA LEU A 35 16.63 23.23 0.82
C LEU A 35 17.31 24.57 1.07
N ASP A 36 18.43 24.80 0.40
CA ASP A 36 19.09 26.10 0.33
C ASP A 36 18.18 27.12 -0.40
N PRO A 37 17.68 28.16 0.29
CA PRO A 37 16.76 29.14 -0.31
C PRO A 37 17.34 29.87 -1.52
N GLN A 38 18.64 30.13 -1.53
CA GLN A 38 19.29 30.86 -2.64
C GLN A 38 19.37 29.99 -3.89
N ARG A 39 19.63 28.69 -3.74
CA ARG A 39 19.60 27.74 -4.86
C ARG A 39 18.20 27.56 -5.42
N VAL A 40 17.18 27.50 -4.56
CA VAL A 40 15.77 27.38 -5.00
C VAL A 40 15.34 28.63 -5.76
N LEU A 41 15.64 29.83 -5.24
CA LEU A 41 15.34 31.09 -5.92
C LEU A 41 16.05 31.20 -7.27
N GLY A 42 17.34 30.87 -7.33
CA GLY A 42 18.10 30.88 -8.59
C GLY A 42 17.52 29.93 -9.65
N ALA A 43 17.09 28.73 -9.25
CA ALA A 43 16.47 27.77 -10.15
C ALA A 43 15.08 28.24 -10.62
N LEU A 44 14.24 28.79 -9.74
CA LEU A 44 12.93 29.33 -10.11
C LEU A 44 13.07 30.53 -11.05
N GLN A 45 14.03 31.42 -10.78
CA GLN A 45 14.34 32.55 -11.65
C GLN A 45 14.82 32.09 -13.04
N ALA A 46 15.66 31.05 -13.11
CA ALA A 46 16.07 30.46 -14.39
C ALA A 46 14.87 29.90 -15.18
N ILE A 47 13.91 29.24 -14.52
CA ILE A 47 12.68 28.74 -15.15
C ILE A 47 11.82 29.90 -15.68
N THR A 48 11.61 30.96 -14.89
CA THR A 48 10.80 32.12 -15.32
C THR A 48 11.44 32.88 -16.48
N GLU A 49 12.77 32.88 -16.56
CA GLU A 49 13.53 33.54 -17.62
C GLU A 49 13.79 32.61 -18.82
N GLY A 50 13.23 31.39 -18.82
CA GLY A 50 13.39 30.42 -19.92
C GLY A 50 14.82 29.89 -20.07
N ARG A 51 15.67 30.05 -19.05
CA ARG A 51 17.06 29.56 -19.03
C ARG A 51 17.10 28.12 -18.56
N PHE A 52 16.81 27.21 -19.47
CA PHE A 52 17.01 25.77 -19.23
C PHE A 52 18.44 25.41 -19.60
N ALA A 53 19.19 24.84 -18.66
CA ALA A 53 20.50 24.26 -18.97
C ALA A 53 20.29 23.11 -19.98
N ASP A 54 21.11 23.08 -21.03
CA ASP A 54 21.16 21.92 -21.91
C ASP A 54 21.59 20.71 -21.07
N PRO A 55 20.78 19.63 -20.97
CA PRO A 55 21.11 18.47 -20.16
C PRO A 55 22.45 17.84 -20.53
N ALA A 56 22.98 18.11 -21.73
CA ALA A 56 24.28 17.64 -22.18
C ALA A 56 25.49 18.45 -21.65
N ASN A 57 25.29 19.67 -21.13
CA ASN A 57 26.37 20.61 -20.81
C ASN A 57 26.37 21.12 -19.36
N ALA A 58 25.65 20.47 -18.44
CA ALA A 58 25.70 20.83 -17.02
C ALA A 58 27.08 20.44 -16.42
N PRO A 59 27.96 21.41 -16.08
CA PRO A 59 29.24 21.11 -15.46
C PRO A 59 28.98 20.75 -14.00
N ASN A 60 29.45 19.59 -13.56
CA ASN A 60 29.18 19.02 -12.23
C ASN A 60 27.69 18.79 -11.94
N ALA A 61 27.03 18.00 -12.80
CA ALA A 61 25.99 17.14 -12.29
C ALA A 61 26.59 16.33 -11.14
N LEU A 62 26.22 16.65 -9.90
CA LEU A 62 26.42 15.79 -8.75
C LEU A 62 25.87 14.42 -9.15
N VAL A 63 26.77 13.52 -9.54
CA VAL A 63 26.48 12.09 -9.62
C VAL A 63 26.35 11.64 -8.18
N LEU A 64 25.24 12.04 -7.54
CA LEU A 64 24.73 11.32 -6.39
C LEU A 64 24.58 9.88 -6.88
N PRO A 65 25.06 8.87 -6.11
CA PRO A 65 24.87 7.48 -6.49
C PRO A 65 23.41 7.31 -6.88
N GLN A 66 23.17 6.82 -8.10
CA GLN A 66 21.84 6.55 -8.57
C GLN A 66 21.26 5.42 -7.72
N ARG A 67 20.72 5.78 -6.56
CA ARG A 67 19.77 4.93 -5.85
C ARG A 67 18.59 4.74 -6.80
N PRO A 68 18.14 3.50 -7.06
CA PRO A 68 17.04 3.23 -7.96
C PRO A 68 15.89 4.16 -7.63
N ARG A 69 15.51 5.01 -8.60
CA ARG A 69 14.48 6.02 -8.41
C ARG A 69 13.10 5.40 -8.54
N LEU A 70 12.72 4.63 -7.53
CA LEU A 70 11.32 4.32 -7.19
C LEU A 70 10.55 5.62 -7.10
N ILE A 71 9.21 5.62 -7.15
CA ILE A 71 8.44 6.83 -6.84
C ILE A 71 8.85 7.31 -5.44
N HIS A 72 9.80 8.25 -5.38
CA HIS A 72 10.64 8.47 -4.21
C HIS A 72 9.81 9.02 -3.07
N GLY A 73 9.43 8.13 -2.16
CA GLY A 73 8.77 8.46 -0.92
C GLY A 73 7.42 7.79 -0.69
N LEU A 74 6.86 7.02 -1.62
CA LEU A 74 5.63 6.25 -1.34
C LEU A 74 5.91 4.95 -0.59
N PHE A 75 6.92 4.19 -1.05
CA PHE A 75 7.22 2.87 -0.51
C PHE A 75 8.40 2.92 0.46
N THR A 76 8.26 2.14 1.53
CA THR A 76 9.27 1.95 2.58
C THR A 76 10.32 0.94 2.11
N PRO A 77 11.62 1.25 2.21
CA PRO A 77 12.68 0.32 1.84
C PRO A 77 12.64 -0.99 2.65
N PRO A 78 13.09 -2.13 2.09
CA PRO A 78 13.03 -3.44 2.76
C PRO A 78 13.68 -3.46 4.15
N GLU A 79 14.83 -2.81 4.33
CA GLU A 79 15.52 -2.73 5.62
C GLU A 79 14.68 -2.04 6.69
N GLN A 80 13.90 -1.03 6.31
CA GLN A 80 13.00 -0.33 7.22
C GLN A 80 11.74 -1.15 7.48
N GLN A 81 11.23 -1.91 6.51
CA GLN A 81 10.12 -2.83 6.75
C GLN A 81 10.49 -3.90 7.79
N LEU A 82 11.70 -4.45 7.72
CA LEU A 82 12.21 -5.38 8.74
C LEU A 82 12.27 -4.74 10.12
N ALA A 83 12.81 -3.52 10.22
CA ALA A 83 12.86 -2.79 11.48
C ALA A 83 11.45 -2.55 12.05
N ASN A 84 10.50 -2.14 11.21
CA ASN A 84 9.12 -1.92 11.61
C ASN A 84 8.45 -3.20 12.11
N VAL A 85 8.61 -4.34 11.42
CA VAL A 85 8.03 -5.62 11.87
C VAL A 85 8.59 -6.03 13.23
N ARG A 86 9.90 -5.85 13.46
CA ARG A 86 10.50 -6.12 14.79
C ARG A 86 9.94 -5.18 15.87
N GLU A 87 9.72 -3.92 15.54
CA GLU A 87 9.08 -2.97 16.45
C GLU A 87 7.63 -3.37 16.76
N TRP A 88 6.85 -3.76 15.75
CA TRP A 88 5.47 -4.26 15.95
C TRP A 88 5.44 -5.50 16.83
N MET A 89 6.37 -6.45 16.64
CA MET A 89 6.52 -7.61 17.51
C MET A 89 6.79 -7.22 18.97
N ALA A 90 7.65 -6.23 19.20
CA ALA A 90 7.95 -5.76 20.55
C ALA A 90 6.73 -5.09 21.20
N GLN A 91 5.92 -4.36 20.41
CA GLN A 91 4.69 -3.72 20.88
C GLN A 91 3.56 -4.72 21.11
N GLN A 92 3.52 -5.81 20.34
CA GLN A 92 2.51 -6.86 20.35
C GLN A 92 2.98 -8.12 21.09
N ILE A 93 3.91 -7.98 22.05
CA ILE A 93 4.60 -9.13 22.66
C ILE A 93 3.62 -10.16 23.26
N GLU A 94 2.47 -9.72 23.77
CA GLU A 94 1.46 -10.61 24.34
C GLU A 94 0.77 -11.45 23.26
N THR A 95 0.52 -10.86 22.09
CA THR A 95 -0.24 -11.51 21.01
C THR A 95 0.65 -12.15 19.96
N TRP A 96 1.93 -11.77 19.83
CA TRP A 96 2.87 -12.21 18.79
C TRP A 96 4.07 -13.01 19.35
N HIS A 97 3.96 -13.54 20.57
CA HIS A 97 5.01 -14.33 21.23
C HIS A 97 5.38 -15.65 20.54
N ASP A 98 4.53 -16.12 19.62
CA ASP A 98 4.65 -17.37 18.88
C ASP A 98 5.40 -17.22 17.55
N ILE A 99 5.86 -16.00 17.21
CA ILE A 99 6.73 -15.75 16.05
C ILE A 99 8.18 -16.10 16.43
N PRO A 100 8.79 -17.15 15.87
CA PRO A 100 10.16 -17.53 16.21
C PRO A 100 11.18 -16.66 15.47
N GLU A 101 12.33 -16.40 16.10
CA GLU A 101 13.47 -15.69 15.47
C GLU A 101 13.98 -16.42 14.21
N ALA A 102 13.75 -17.73 14.12
CA ALA A 102 14.04 -18.53 12.94
C ALA A 102 13.36 -18.01 11.66
N TRP A 103 12.19 -17.34 11.76
CA TRP A 103 11.54 -16.72 10.59
C TRP A 103 12.41 -15.62 9.97
N PHE A 104 13.05 -14.79 10.80
CA PHE A 104 13.96 -13.75 10.31
C PHE A 104 15.24 -14.33 9.74
N THR A 105 15.77 -15.36 10.40
CA THR A 105 16.99 -16.04 9.96
C THR A 105 16.79 -16.73 8.61
N ASN A 106 15.60 -17.28 8.36
CA ASN A 106 15.27 -18.01 7.13
C ASN A 106 14.72 -17.14 5.99
N LEU A 107 14.44 -15.85 6.22
CA LEU A 107 13.81 -14.97 5.24
C LEU A 107 14.66 -14.75 3.97
N GLY A 108 15.98 -14.78 4.11
CA GLY A 108 16.92 -14.41 3.05
C GLY A 108 16.91 -12.91 2.72
N PRO A 109 17.75 -12.47 1.76
CA PRO A 109 17.79 -11.07 1.33
C PRO A 109 16.51 -10.67 0.60
N PRO A 110 16.12 -9.38 0.63
CA PRO A 110 15.03 -8.89 -0.19
C PRO A 110 15.34 -9.07 -1.69
N PRO A 111 14.31 -9.33 -2.53
CA PRO A 111 14.52 -9.42 -3.96
C PRO A 111 14.97 -8.08 -4.54
N GLN A 112 15.48 -8.09 -5.77
CA GLN A 112 15.71 -6.86 -6.50
C GLN A 112 14.39 -6.14 -6.74
N TRP A 113 14.38 -4.82 -6.59
CA TRP A 113 13.19 -4.04 -6.87
C TRP A 113 12.82 -4.19 -8.36
N PRO A 114 11.55 -4.46 -8.69
CA PRO A 114 11.15 -4.64 -10.08
C PRO A 114 11.33 -3.35 -10.89
N ASP A 115 12.00 -3.49 -12.03
CA ASP A 115 12.15 -2.43 -13.03
C ASP A 115 10.97 -2.53 -14.00
N GLY A 116 10.11 -1.50 -14.07
CA GLY A 116 9.16 -1.40 -15.18
C GLY A 116 7.79 -0.79 -14.90
N ARG A 117 7.33 -0.69 -13.64
CA ARG A 117 6.06 0.00 -13.35
C ARG A 117 6.09 0.82 -12.07
N ARG A 118 5.31 1.91 -12.12
CA ARG A 118 5.24 2.98 -11.13
C ARG A 118 4.77 2.53 -9.74
N LEU A 119 3.91 1.53 -9.65
CA LEU A 119 3.26 1.11 -8.39
C LEU A 119 3.65 -0.32 -7.96
N GLN A 120 4.81 -0.79 -8.42
CA GLN A 120 5.36 -2.06 -7.96
C GLN A 120 6.19 -1.86 -6.68
N CYS A 121 6.00 -2.73 -5.70
CA CYS A 121 6.71 -2.67 -4.43
C CYS A 121 7.16 -4.04 -3.93
N ILE A 122 8.25 -4.01 -3.15
CA ILE A 122 8.67 -5.14 -2.30
C ILE A 122 7.93 -5.00 -0.97
N VAL A 123 7.29 -6.08 -0.53
CA VAL A 123 6.53 -6.15 0.71
C VAL A 123 7.10 -7.27 1.57
N LEU A 124 7.35 -6.97 2.84
CA LEU A 124 7.58 -7.97 3.86
C LEU A 124 6.23 -8.51 4.32
N GLU A 125 5.82 -9.66 3.80
CA GLU A 125 4.60 -10.32 4.22
C GLU A 125 4.84 -11.03 5.56
N LEU A 126 4.13 -10.58 6.59
CA LEU A 126 3.99 -11.26 7.86
C LEU A 126 2.69 -12.07 7.86
N ALA A 127 2.78 -13.39 7.97
CA ALA A 127 1.64 -14.30 8.08
C ALA A 127 1.70 -15.04 9.42
N LEU A 128 0.82 -14.68 10.35
CA LEU A 128 0.76 -15.23 11.71
C LEU A 128 0.19 -16.66 11.75
N PRO A 129 0.61 -17.52 12.68
CA PRO A 129 -0.03 -18.83 12.83
C PRO A 129 -1.44 -18.70 13.42
N ASP A 130 -2.20 -19.80 13.36
CA ASP A 130 -3.51 -19.90 14.01
C ASP A 130 -3.36 -19.59 15.51
N LEU A 131 -4.29 -18.81 16.07
CA LEU A 131 -4.30 -18.48 17.49
C LEU A 131 -5.27 -19.43 18.22
N PRO A 132 -4.79 -20.26 19.16
CA PRO A 132 -5.68 -21.04 20.01
C PRO A 132 -6.59 -20.12 20.82
N GLU A 133 -7.89 -20.40 20.80
CA GLU A 133 -8.90 -19.68 21.57
C GLU A 133 -9.60 -20.68 22.50
N THR A 134 -9.58 -20.40 23.79
CA THR A 134 -10.24 -21.23 24.80
C THR A 134 -11.41 -20.44 25.37
N LYS A 135 -12.64 -20.94 25.19
CA LYS A 135 -13.84 -20.32 25.77
C LYS A 135 -14.40 -21.25 26.84
N ASP A 136 -14.54 -20.72 28.06
CA ASP A 136 -15.34 -21.35 29.11
C ASP A 136 -16.81 -20.95 28.90
N MET A 137 -17.62 -21.92 28.50
CA MET A 137 -19.07 -21.75 28.38
C MET A 137 -19.79 -22.52 29.49
N GLY A 138 -19.66 -22.05 30.72
CA GLY A 138 -20.39 -22.58 31.87
C GLY A 138 -19.84 -23.92 32.38
N GLY A 139 -18.51 -24.07 32.44
CA GLY A 139 -17.84 -25.29 32.88
C GLY A 139 -17.44 -26.24 31.75
N HIS A 140 -17.75 -25.88 30.50
CA HIS A 140 -17.29 -26.59 29.31
C HIS A 140 -16.23 -25.78 28.58
N ILE A 141 -15.00 -26.30 28.57
CA ILE A 141 -13.89 -25.72 27.83
C ILE A 141 -14.01 -26.12 26.37
N ILE A 142 -14.34 -25.16 25.50
CA ILE A 142 -14.27 -25.34 24.05
C ILE A 142 -12.93 -24.74 23.58
N THR A 143 -12.12 -25.57 22.94
CA THR A 143 -10.93 -25.13 22.23
C THR A 143 -11.29 -24.93 20.76
N SER A 144 -11.23 -23.69 20.30
CA SER A 144 -11.27 -23.32 18.88
C SER A 144 -9.93 -22.69 18.50
N ALA A 145 -9.74 -22.41 17.22
CA ALA A 145 -8.60 -21.61 16.76
C ALA A 145 -9.10 -20.51 15.85
N VAL A 146 -8.57 -19.31 16.02
CA VAL A 146 -8.72 -18.22 15.05
C VAL A 146 -7.76 -18.52 13.90
N PRO A 147 -8.24 -18.71 12.66
CA PRO A 147 -7.37 -18.93 11.51
C PRO A 147 -6.32 -17.81 11.38
N GLY A 148 -5.08 -18.18 11.09
CA GLY A 148 -3.94 -17.27 11.08
C GLY A 148 -4.09 -16.10 10.12
N TYR A 149 -4.76 -16.30 8.97
CA TYR A 149 -5.05 -15.23 8.03
C TYR A 149 -5.98 -14.16 8.62
N ILE A 150 -6.92 -14.55 9.49
CA ILE A 150 -7.86 -13.63 10.14
C ILE A 150 -7.13 -12.82 11.20
N ARG A 151 -6.37 -13.50 12.06
CA ARG A 151 -5.47 -12.87 13.02
C ARG A 151 -4.55 -11.87 12.33
N THR A 152 -3.91 -12.28 11.25
CA THR A 152 -3.01 -11.42 10.46
C THR A 152 -3.72 -10.18 9.93
N VAL A 153 -4.92 -10.31 9.33
CA VAL A 153 -5.66 -9.16 8.81
C VAL A 153 -6.10 -8.21 9.92
N ARG A 154 -6.56 -8.72 11.07
CA ARG A 154 -6.91 -7.89 12.24
C ARG A 154 -5.71 -7.08 12.70
N ASP A 155 -4.60 -7.74 12.97
CA ASP A 155 -3.43 -7.10 13.57
C ASP A 155 -2.79 -6.10 12.59
N LEU A 156 -2.76 -6.43 11.29
CA LEU A 156 -2.30 -5.49 10.26
C LEU A 156 -3.26 -4.29 10.10
N TRP A 157 -4.57 -4.48 10.25
CA TRP A 157 -5.51 -3.36 10.26
C TRP A 157 -5.31 -2.45 11.47
N ASP A 158 -5.02 -3.00 12.64
CA ASP A 158 -4.69 -2.22 13.84
C ASP A 158 -3.41 -1.40 13.64
N ILE A 159 -2.40 -1.97 12.96
CA ILE A 159 -1.19 -1.24 12.56
C ILE A 159 -1.52 -0.13 11.56
N ILE A 160 -2.29 -0.42 10.50
CA ILE A 160 -2.67 0.56 9.48
C ILE A 160 -3.45 1.72 10.10
N SER A 161 -4.43 1.40 10.96
CA SER A 161 -5.24 2.40 11.64
C SER A 161 -4.42 3.20 12.64
N GLY A 162 -3.51 2.59 13.39
CA GLY A 162 -2.60 3.29 14.31
C GLY A 162 -1.60 4.23 13.60
N GLN A 163 -1.26 3.96 12.34
CA GLN A 163 -0.40 4.83 11.52
C GLN A 163 -1.14 6.02 10.91
N ASN A 164 -2.47 6.11 11.05
CA ASN A 164 -3.29 7.16 10.46
C ASN A 164 -4.15 7.85 11.53
N PRO A 165 -4.13 9.20 11.63
CA PRO A 165 -4.77 9.92 12.73
C PRO A 165 -6.28 9.71 12.77
N ASN A 166 -6.92 9.55 11.61
CA ASN A 166 -8.31 9.16 11.48
C ASN A 166 -8.39 7.82 10.74
N HIS A 167 -9.29 6.96 11.18
CA HIS A 167 -9.58 5.70 10.52
C HIS A 167 -11.05 5.35 10.70
N MET A 168 -11.61 4.65 9.73
CA MET A 168 -12.95 4.10 9.81
C MET A 168 -12.93 2.68 9.27
N LYS A 169 -13.58 1.78 10.00
CA LYS A 169 -13.92 0.45 9.50
C LYS A 169 -15.43 0.40 9.37
N TRP A 170 -15.94 0.01 8.20
CA TRP A 170 -17.37 -0.15 7.99
C TRP A 170 -17.92 -1.12 9.05
N LYS A 171 -18.91 -0.66 9.83
CA LYS A 171 -19.44 -1.37 10.99
C LYS A 171 -19.94 -2.79 10.70
N ASP A 172 -20.41 -3.05 9.48
CA ASP A 172 -20.95 -4.34 9.08
C ASP A 172 -19.86 -5.27 8.49
N LEU A 173 -18.63 -4.77 8.33
CA LEU A 173 -17.47 -5.55 7.92
C LEU A 173 -16.79 -6.17 9.14
N GLN A 174 -17.13 -7.44 9.40
CA GLN A 174 -16.50 -8.23 10.44
C GLN A 174 -15.27 -8.95 9.89
N LEU A 175 -14.18 -8.90 10.67
CA LEU A 175 -12.93 -9.60 10.36
C LEU A 175 -12.86 -10.86 11.21
N ASP A 176 -13.78 -11.80 11.09
CA ASP A 176 -13.82 -13.04 11.88
C ASP A 176 -14.00 -14.28 11.01
N ALA A 177 -14.00 -15.46 11.64
CA ALA A 177 -14.05 -16.75 10.94
C ALA A 177 -15.33 -17.00 10.15
N GLU A 178 -16.42 -16.32 10.49
CA GLU A 178 -17.70 -16.44 9.79
C GLU A 178 -17.79 -15.46 8.61
N HIS A 179 -17.09 -14.34 8.70
CA HIS A 179 -17.26 -13.22 7.77
C HIS A 179 -16.08 -12.96 6.85
N LEU A 180 -14.86 -13.40 7.17
CA LEU A 180 -13.67 -13.22 6.34
C LEU A 180 -13.15 -14.57 5.83
N LEU A 181 -13.19 -14.74 4.51
CA LEU A 181 -12.78 -15.96 3.83
C LEU A 181 -11.66 -15.64 2.83
N LEU A 182 -10.70 -16.55 2.70
CA LEU A 182 -9.78 -16.51 1.56
C LEU A 182 -10.57 -16.73 0.26
N LEU A 183 -10.10 -16.13 -0.84
CA LEU A 183 -10.64 -16.45 -2.16
C LEU A 183 -10.50 -17.95 -2.44
N ASP A 184 -11.53 -18.59 -3.02
CA ASP A 184 -11.51 -20.03 -3.28
C ASP A 184 -10.25 -20.45 -4.05
N GLY A 185 -9.52 -21.42 -3.51
CA GLY A 185 -8.26 -21.91 -4.06
C GLY A 185 -7.01 -21.12 -3.64
N ALA A 186 -7.16 -20.01 -2.91
CA ALA A 186 -6.03 -19.29 -2.35
C ALA A 186 -5.46 -20.04 -1.14
N THR A 187 -4.14 -19.99 -1.00
CA THR A 187 -3.42 -20.66 0.09
C THR A 187 -2.97 -19.66 1.14
N TYR A 188 -2.90 -20.14 2.38
CA TYR A 188 -2.30 -19.42 3.50
C TYR A 188 -1.29 -20.32 4.20
N THR A 189 -0.10 -19.77 4.48
CA THR A 189 0.95 -20.50 5.20
C THR A 189 1.63 -19.52 6.13
N PRO A 190 1.66 -19.78 7.45
CA PRO A 190 2.36 -18.90 8.39
C PRO A 190 3.84 -18.75 8.04
N GLY A 191 4.41 -17.58 8.33
CA GLY A 191 5.81 -17.27 8.06
C GLY A 191 6.05 -15.81 7.71
N LEU A 192 7.34 -15.50 7.54
CA LEU A 192 7.81 -14.23 7.01
C LEU A 192 8.35 -14.45 5.61
N ARG A 193 7.97 -13.61 4.64
CA ARG A 193 8.42 -13.75 3.24
C ARG A 193 8.45 -12.42 2.50
N TRP A 194 9.43 -12.28 1.62
CA TRP A 194 9.43 -11.18 0.66
C TRP A 194 8.45 -11.47 -0.48
N ARG A 195 7.60 -10.49 -0.78
CA ARG A 195 6.69 -10.51 -1.93
C ARG A 195 6.97 -9.31 -2.81
N ILE A 196 6.70 -9.45 -4.10
CA ILE A 196 6.63 -8.33 -5.03
C ILE A 196 5.17 -8.18 -5.45
N LEU A 197 4.60 -7.00 -5.21
CA LEU A 197 3.23 -6.68 -5.61
C LEU A 197 3.23 -5.56 -6.65
N ASP A 198 2.30 -5.61 -7.59
CA ASP A 198 1.93 -4.47 -8.44
C ASP A 198 0.58 -3.92 -7.96
N LEU A 199 0.65 -2.86 -7.14
CA LEU A 199 -0.51 -2.20 -6.54
C LEU A 199 -1.31 -1.37 -7.55
N GLY A 200 -0.79 -1.19 -8.77
CA GLY A 200 -1.47 -0.49 -9.86
C GLY A 200 -2.07 -1.43 -10.91
N THR A 201 -1.95 -2.76 -10.74
CA THR A 201 -2.48 -3.71 -11.72
C THR A 201 -3.99 -3.53 -11.89
N ASN A 202 -4.45 -3.71 -13.12
CA ASN A 202 -5.86 -3.65 -13.49
C ASN A 202 -6.54 -2.30 -13.19
N TRP A 203 -5.78 -1.23 -12.96
CA TRP A 203 -6.34 0.09 -12.70
C TRP A 203 -6.79 0.78 -13.98
N ASP A 204 -8.08 0.65 -14.30
CA ASP A 204 -8.73 1.39 -15.39
C ASP A 204 -9.38 2.68 -14.83
N LYS A 205 -8.70 3.81 -15.03
CA LYS A 205 -9.17 5.12 -14.56
C LYS A 205 -10.44 5.62 -15.27
N VAL A 206 -10.75 5.07 -16.44
CA VAL A 206 -11.86 5.54 -17.28
C VAL A 206 -13.09 4.68 -17.03
N ASN A 207 -12.97 3.37 -17.18
CA ASN A 207 -14.12 2.46 -17.11
C ASN A 207 -14.26 1.76 -15.76
N GLY A 208 -13.25 1.89 -14.89
CA GLY A 208 -13.15 1.09 -13.68
C GLY A 208 -12.97 -0.39 -13.95
N ILE A 209 -12.63 -1.11 -12.90
CA ILE A 209 -12.47 -2.57 -12.93
C ILE A 209 -13.34 -3.23 -11.88
N ALA A 210 -13.90 -4.39 -12.22
CA ALA A 210 -14.60 -5.26 -11.30
C ALA A 210 -13.65 -6.39 -10.85
N PRO A 211 -13.38 -6.56 -9.54
CA PRO A 211 -12.51 -7.64 -9.06
C PRO A 211 -12.88 -9.02 -9.58
N ALA A 212 -14.19 -9.32 -9.71
CA ALA A 212 -14.69 -10.61 -10.19
C ALA A 212 -14.17 -10.99 -11.58
N THR A 213 -13.76 -10.03 -12.41
CA THR A 213 -13.27 -10.31 -13.77
C THR A 213 -11.75 -10.50 -13.86
N VAL A 214 -11.00 -10.21 -12.80
CA VAL A 214 -9.52 -10.21 -12.83
C VAL A 214 -8.85 -10.87 -11.63
N ARG A 215 -9.57 -11.15 -10.54
CA ARG A 215 -9.00 -11.86 -9.38
C ARG A 215 -8.71 -13.32 -9.72
N ASP A 216 -7.58 -13.82 -9.24
CA ASP A 216 -7.13 -15.19 -9.39
C ASP A 216 -6.48 -15.62 -8.07
N PRO A 217 -6.91 -16.72 -7.43
CA PRO A 217 -6.39 -17.15 -6.12
C PRO A 217 -4.87 -17.31 -6.04
N ARG A 218 -4.20 -17.55 -7.17
CA ARG A 218 -2.74 -17.73 -7.23
C ARG A 218 -1.99 -16.41 -7.13
N ILE A 219 -2.51 -15.36 -7.77
CA ILE A 219 -1.82 -14.07 -7.90
C ILE A 219 -2.49 -12.92 -7.15
N SER A 220 -3.73 -13.07 -6.69
CA SER A 220 -4.43 -12.05 -5.93
C SER A 220 -3.87 -11.93 -4.51
N PRO A 221 -3.39 -10.74 -4.09
CA PRO A 221 -2.89 -10.53 -2.74
C PRO A 221 -3.99 -10.75 -1.71
N ASN A 222 -3.65 -11.46 -0.63
CA ASN A 222 -4.47 -11.69 0.55
C ASN A 222 -3.90 -10.89 1.74
N VAL A 223 -3.29 -11.55 2.73
CA VAL A 223 -2.63 -10.90 3.86
C VAL A 223 -1.47 -10.02 3.41
N ASP A 224 -0.78 -10.36 2.31
CA ASP A 224 0.26 -9.53 1.71
C ASP A 224 -0.28 -8.21 1.16
N GLY A 225 -1.56 -8.15 0.77
CA GLY A 225 -2.23 -6.90 0.44
C GLY A 225 -2.33 -5.96 1.65
N PHE A 226 -2.73 -6.48 2.81
CA PHE A 226 -2.73 -5.71 4.07
C PHE A 226 -1.31 -5.40 4.55
N ALA A 227 -0.36 -6.33 4.38
CA ALA A 227 1.02 -6.10 4.76
C ALA A 227 1.64 -4.96 3.93
N ALA A 228 1.28 -4.85 2.64
CA ALA A 228 1.70 -3.75 1.79
C ALA A 228 1.20 -2.39 2.33
N LEU A 229 -0.06 -2.33 2.76
CA LEU A 229 -0.65 -1.12 3.33
C LEU A 229 0.03 -0.73 4.65
N ALA A 230 0.27 -1.71 5.54
CA ALA A 230 0.94 -1.50 6.82
C ALA A 230 2.43 -1.12 6.67
N CYS A 231 3.11 -1.72 5.69
CA CYS A 231 4.53 -1.43 5.41
C CYS A 231 4.71 -0.10 4.68
N HIS A 232 3.68 0.43 4.02
CA HIS A 232 3.79 1.62 3.17
C HIS A 232 2.74 2.70 3.53
N PRO A 233 2.79 3.28 4.74
CA PRO A 233 1.81 4.28 5.18
C PRO A 233 1.75 5.51 4.26
N ARG A 234 2.88 5.90 3.66
CA ARG A 234 2.91 7.03 2.72
C ARG A 234 2.20 6.72 1.41
N PHE A 235 2.11 5.46 0.98
CA PHE A 235 1.27 5.06 -0.15
C PHE A 235 -0.20 5.22 0.21
N VAL A 236 -0.63 4.71 1.38
CA VAL A 236 -2.00 4.85 1.90
C VAL A 236 -2.43 6.31 1.95
N GLN A 237 -1.63 7.16 2.60
CA GLN A 237 -1.90 8.59 2.78
C GLN A 237 -1.88 9.40 1.47
N ARG A 238 -1.44 8.80 0.37
CA ARG A 238 -1.38 9.42 -0.96
C ARG A 238 -2.45 8.89 -1.90
N MET A 239 -3.23 7.88 -1.51
CA MET A 239 -4.36 7.41 -2.30
C MET A 239 -5.32 8.57 -2.56
N ASP A 240 -5.67 8.75 -3.83
CA ASP A 240 -6.59 9.79 -4.30
C ASP A 240 -7.52 9.29 -5.41
N GLY A 241 -7.40 8.02 -5.80
CA GLY A 241 -8.16 7.41 -6.89
C GLY A 241 -7.82 7.95 -8.28
N VAL A 242 -6.84 8.85 -8.41
CA VAL A 242 -6.48 9.52 -9.68
C VAL A 242 -5.02 9.29 -10.04
N ASN A 243 -4.10 9.52 -9.11
CA ASN A 243 -2.66 9.33 -9.24
C ASN A 243 -2.16 8.12 -8.45
N VAL A 244 -2.80 7.84 -7.31
CA VAL A 244 -2.57 6.65 -6.49
C VAL A 244 -3.92 5.99 -6.24
N PRO A 245 -4.10 4.72 -6.66
CA PRO A 245 -5.39 4.07 -6.58
C PRO A 245 -5.76 3.74 -5.13
N HIS A 246 -7.05 3.75 -4.83
CA HIS A 246 -7.57 2.95 -3.74
C HIS A 246 -7.45 1.47 -4.10
N LEU A 247 -7.44 0.57 -3.12
CA LEU A 247 -7.21 -0.84 -3.39
C LEU A 247 -8.44 -1.69 -3.07
N TRP A 248 -8.76 -2.59 -3.98
CA TRP A 248 -9.41 -3.84 -3.61
C TRP A 248 -8.37 -4.78 -2.97
N ILE A 249 -8.81 -5.67 -2.07
CA ILE A 249 -7.98 -6.78 -1.56
C ILE A 249 -8.53 -8.10 -2.13
N PRO A 250 -8.12 -8.47 -3.36
CA PRO A 250 -8.83 -9.48 -4.15
C PRO A 250 -8.65 -10.91 -3.67
N GLY A 251 -7.67 -11.18 -2.80
CA GLY A 251 -7.42 -12.49 -2.21
C GLY A 251 -8.38 -12.86 -1.08
N PHE A 252 -9.35 -11.99 -0.75
CA PHE A 252 -10.39 -12.26 0.23
C PHE A 252 -11.79 -12.13 -0.36
N ARG A 253 -12.73 -12.81 0.29
CA ARG A 253 -14.16 -12.57 0.23
C ARG A 253 -14.65 -12.22 1.63
N VAL A 254 -15.68 -11.39 1.69
CA VAL A 254 -16.31 -11.03 2.96
C VAL A 254 -17.81 -11.15 2.93
N THR A 255 -18.39 -11.40 4.09
CA THR A 255 -19.83 -11.39 4.32
C THR A 255 -20.20 -10.13 5.11
N ALA A 256 -21.24 -9.43 4.67
CA ALA A 256 -21.82 -8.29 5.40
C ALA A 256 -23.35 -8.37 5.35
N SER A 257 -24.01 -7.82 6.37
CA SER A 257 -25.47 -7.85 6.49
C SER A 257 -26.16 -7.23 5.27
N GLY A 258 -27.15 -7.93 4.71
CA GLY A 258 -27.91 -7.48 3.55
C GLY A 258 -27.26 -7.76 2.18
N TYR A 259 -26.11 -8.42 2.14
CA TYR A 259 -25.42 -8.79 0.90
C TYR A 259 -25.20 -10.30 0.77
N ASP A 260 -25.01 -10.77 -0.47
CA ASP A 260 -24.59 -12.14 -0.73
C ASP A 260 -23.18 -12.36 -0.13
N PRO A 261 -23.00 -13.32 0.80
CA PRO A 261 -21.72 -13.64 1.46
C PRO A 261 -20.54 -13.90 0.52
N ARG A 262 -20.80 -14.20 -0.76
CA ARG A 262 -19.77 -14.59 -1.72
C ARG A 262 -19.38 -13.50 -2.70
N ARG A 263 -20.03 -12.33 -2.64
CA ARG A 263 -19.92 -11.28 -3.64
C ARG A 263 -19.23 -10.02 -3.16
N LEU A 264 -18.79 -9.94 -1.91
CA LEU A 264 -18.05 -8.77 -1.44
C LEU A 264 -16.55 -9.05 -1.41
N ALA A 265 -15.78 -8.04 -1.78
CA ALA A 265 -14.34 -7.99 -1.57
C ALA A 265 -13.98 -6.79 -0.68
N PRO A 266 -13.03 -6.93 0.26
CA PRO A 266 -12.55 -5.79 1.04
C PRO A 266 -11.95 -4.71 0.14
N THR A 267 -12.14 -3.47 0.56
CA THR A 267 -11.54 -2.29 -0.07
C THR A 267 -10.89 -1.41 0.97
N VAL A 268 -9.73 -0.85 0.62
CA VAL A 268 -9.07 0.19 1.41
C VAL A 268 -8.97 1.46 0.60
N SER A 269 -9.44 2.55 1.17
CA SER A 269 -9.37 3.90 0.59
C SER A 269 -8.81 4.90 1.58
N PHE A 270 -8.53 6.10 1.08
CA PHE A 270 -8.11 7.23 1.91
C PHE A 270 -8.94 8.46 1.55
N ASP A 271 -9.69 8.98 2.51
CA ASP A 271 -10.38 10.26 2.38
C ASP A 271 -9.37 11.38 2.66
N ARG A 272 -9.08 12.18 1.63
CA ARG A 272 -8.13 13.30 1.72
C ARG A 272 -8.67 14.51 2.48
N VAL A 273 -9.98 14.67 2.56
CA VAL A 273 -10.63 15.76 3.30
C VAL A 273 -10.64 15.42 4.78
N ALA A 274 -11.06 14.20 5.13
CA ALA A 274 -11.05 13.73 6.51
C ALA A 274 -9.67 13.29 7.00
N HIS A 275 -8.67 13.16 6.11
CA HIS A 275 -7.37 12.54 6.40
C HIS A 275 -7.53 11.16 7.05
N GLN A 276 -8.44 10.36 6.50
CA GLN A 276 -8.94 9.13 7.09
C GLN A 276 -8.64 7.92 6.21
N VAL A 277 -8.14 6.84 6.78
CA VAL A 277 -8.08 5.53 6.09
C VAL A 277 -9.38 4.76 6.34
N ASP A 278 -9.98 4.27 5.27
CA ASP A 278 -11.24 3.53 5.33
C ASP A 278 -11.03 2.07 4.95
N LEU A 279 -11.52 1.15 5.78
CA LEU A 279 -11.69 -0.26 5.45
C LEU A 279 -13.18 -0.55 5.29
N ALA A 280 -13.57 -0.89 4.07
CA ALA A 280 -14.95 -1.22 3.70
C ALA A 280 -14.97 -2.48 2.84
N ALA A 281 -16.14 -2.81 2.30
CA ALA A 281 -16.27 -3.84 1.29
C ALA A 281 -17.31 -3.43 0.26
N ASN A 282 -17.11 -3.85 -0.98
CA ASN A 282 -17.99 -3.56 -2.10
C ASN A 282 -18.26 -4.83 -2.90
N LEU A 283 -19.34 -4.81 -3.68
CA LEU A 283 -19.66 -5.90 -4.60
C LEU A 283 -18.52 -6.11 -5.60
N ASP A 284 -18.06 -7.34 -5.76
CA ASP A 284 -16.93 -7.71 -6.58
C ASP A 284 -17.21 -7.62 -8.09
N ASP A 285 -18.48 -7.48 -8.49
CA ASP A 285 -18.91 -7.15 -9.85
C ASP A 285 -19.10 -5.64 -10.10
N CYS A 286 -18.98 -4.80 -9.07
CA CYS A 286 -18.99 -3.35 -9.24
C CYS A 286 -17.65 -2.85 -9.79
N ARG A 287 -17.74 -1.92 -10.75
CA ARG A 287 -16.56 -1.25 -11.34
C ARG A 287 -16.22 0.02 -10.56
N GLY A 288 -14.98 0.11 -10.07
CA GLY A 288 -14.47 1.31 -9.40
C GLY A 288 -13.35 1.98 -10.22
N SER A 289 -13.60 3.16 -10.79
CA SER A 289 -12.59 3.92 -11.57
C SER A 289 -11.43 4.44 -10.73
N GLY A 290 -11.67 4.68 -9.44
CA GLY A 290 -10.64 5.07 -8.47
C GLY A 290 -9.86 3.91 -7.84
N TYR A 291 -10.17 2.67 -8.21
CA TYR A 291 -9.66 1.48 -7.53
C TYR A 291 -8.81 0.60 -8.45
N ALA A 292 -7.72 0.08 -7.92
CA ALA A 292 -6.91 -0.96 -8.55
C ALA A 292 -7.24 -2.33 -7.94
N VAL A 293 -7.06 -3.39 -8.74
CA VAL A 293 -7.13 -4.78 -8.28
C VAL A 293 -5.72 -5.36 -8.35
N PRO A 294 -4.95 -5.31 -7.24
CA PRO A 294 -3.52 -5.59 -7.23
C PRO A 294 -3.23 -7.06 -7.53
N SER A 295 -1.98 -7.34 -7.95
CA SER A 295 -1.49 -8.69 -8.23
C SER A 295 -0.08 -8.92 -7.68
N ARG A 296 0.23 -10.17 -7.35
CA ARG A 296 1.59 -10.65 -7.05
C ARG A 296 2.38 -10.80 -8.34
N LEU A 297 3.68 -10.48 -8.29
CA LEU A 297 4.63 -10.70 -9.37
C LEU A 297 5.63 -11.78 -8.96
N GLY A 298 5.85 -12.76 -9.85
CA GLY A 298 6.80 -13.86 -9.63
C GLY A 298 6.33 -14.80 -8.51
N VAL A 299 5.64 -15.88 -8.90
CA VAL A 299 5.33 -17.01 -8.00
C VAL A 299 6.51 -17.97 -7.97
#